data_AF-A0AAV5Z2Z9-F1
#
_entry.id   AF-A0AAV5Z2Z9-F1
#
_cell.length_a   1.000
_cell.length_b   1.000
_cell.length_c   1.000
_cell.angle_alpha   90.00
_cell.angle_beta   90.00
_cell.angle_gamma   90.00
#
_symmetry.space_group_name_H-M   'P 1'
#
loop_
_entity.id
_entity.type
_entity.pdbx_description
1 polymer ?
#
loop_
_entity_poly.entity_id
_entity_poly.type
_entity_poly.pdbx_seq_one_letter_code
_entity_poly.pdbx_strand_id
1 'polypeptide(L)'
;MTLEGWVPEVGPYLTVAEVVEFAFDYRGNTTLVKTDGTEVVGYIYNRDTYGPEPFLEYFDESGEGPFTLRYSQIANIKFTGKDTAAGNSWRAWLERKEREKAEKGAAAGSVRDPGPHRG
;
A
#
# COMPACT_ATOMS: atom_id res chain seq x y z
N MET A 1 0.33 -12.94 -13.08
CA MET A 1 -0.68 -12.85 -12.00
C MET A 1 -0.77 -11.39 -11.60
N THR A 2 -1.96 -10.83 -11.74
CA THR A 2 -2.29 -9.40 -11.59
C THR A 2 -2.47 -9.04 -10.11
N LEU A 3 -2.55 -7.74 -9.80
CA LEU A 3 -2.91 -7.25 -8.46
C LEU A 3 -4.42 -7.27 -8.19
N GLU A 4 -5.21 -7.64 -9.19
CA GLU A 4 -6.67 -7.74 -9.10
C GLU A 4 -7.11 -8.59 -7.90
N GLY A 5 -7.99 -8.01 -7.09
CA GLY A 5 -8.51 -8.60 -5.86
C GLY A 5 -7.64 -8.39 -4.61
N TRP A 6 -6.44 -7.80 -4.73
CA TRP A 6 -5.59 -7.54 -3.57
C TRP A 6 -6.12 -6.37 -2.72
N VAL A 7 -6.19 -6.60 -1.41
CA VAL A 7 -6.50 -5.59 -0.40
C VAL A 7 -5.29 -5.51 0.54
N PRO A 8 -4.40 -4.51 0.36
CA PRO A 8 -3.23 -4.37 1.20
C PRO A 8 -3.59 -4.02 2.65
N GLU A 9 -2.77 -4.47 3.59
CA GLU A 9 -2.82 -4.05 4.98
C GLU A 9 -1.76 -2.96 5.21
N VAL A 10 -2.17 -1.70 5.14
CA VAL A 10 -1.27 -0.57 5.43
C VAL A 10 -0.87 -0.59 6.90
N GLY A 11 0.44 -0.48 7.16
CA GLY A 11 0.99 -0.56 8.50
C GLY A 11 2.52 -0.49 8.52
N PRO A 12 3.18 -0.95 9.60
CA PRO A 12 4.64 -0.82 9.76
C PRO A 12 5.48 -1.50 8.68
N TYR A 13 4.92 -2.48 7.98
CA TYR A 13 5.63 -3.30 6.99
C TYR A 13 5.25 -2.97 5.54
N LEU A 14 4.15 -2.22 5.34
CA LEU A 14 3.64 -1.78 4.04
C LEU A 14 3.06 -0.38 4.20
N THR A 15 3.78 0.60 3.66
CA THR A 15 3.43 2.01 3.79
C THR A 15 2.42 2.45 2.74
N VAL A 16 1.71 3.56 3.00
CA VAL A 16 0.84 4.21 1.99
C VAL A 16 1.62 4.50 0.71
N ALA A 17 2.86 5.00 0.83
CA ALA A 17 3.70 5.28 -0.34
C ALA A 17 3.93 4.04 -1.19
N GLU A 18 4.33 2.90 -0.58
CA GLU A 18 4.51 1.64 -1.31
C GLU A 18 3.20 1.17 -1.98
N VAL A 19 2.06 1.28 -1.30
CA VAL A 19 0.76 0.95 -1.91
C VAL A 19 0.44 1.85 -3.10
N VAL A 20 0.73 3.15 -3.03
CA VAL A 20 0.52 4.09 -4.14
C VAL A 20 1.42 3.76 -5.33
N GLU A 21 2.66 3.33 -5.11
CA GLU A 21 3.53 2.85 -6.19
C GLU A 21 2.90 1.66 -6.93
N PHE A 22 2.40 0.66 -6.20
CA PHE A 22 1.69 -0.48 -6.81
C PHE A 22 0.42 -0.04 -7.54
N ALA A 23 -0.33 0.88 -6.95
CA ALA A 23 -1.58 1.38 -7.51
C ALA A 23 -1.37 2.22 -8.78
N PHE A 24 -0.23 2.90 -8.91
CA PHE A 24 0.13 3.60 -10.13
C PHE A 24 0.58 2.65 -11.25
N ASP A 25 1.32 1.59 -10.92
CA ASP A 25 1.70 0.56 -11.89
C ASP A 25 0.50 -0.29 -12.34
N TYR A 26 -0.57 -0.27 -11.54
CA TYR A 26 -1.84 -0.89 -11.86
C TYR A 26 -2.58 -0.13 -12.96
N ARG A 27 -2.73 -0.73 -14.13
CA ARG A 27 -3.48 -0.13 -15.26
C ARG A 27 -4.96 -0.49 -15.20
N GLY A 28 -5.59 -0.25 -14.05
CA GLY A 28 -6.99 -0.49 -13.82
C GLY A 28 -7.55 0.42 -12.74
N ASN A 29 -8.86 0.39 -12.54
CA ASN A 29 -9.48 1.13 -11.46
C ASN A 29 -9.09 0.53 -10.10
N THR A 30 -8.80 1.40 -9.16
CA THR A 30 -8.56 1.08 -7.76
C THR A 30 -9.65 1.71 -6.89
N THR A 31 -9.87 1.17 -5.71
CA THR A 31 -10.72 1.82 -4.69
C THR A 31 -9.83 2.54 -3.70
N LEU A 32 -9.86 3.87 -3.73
CA LEU A 32 -9.19 4.75 -2.79
C LEU A 32 -10.01 4.82 -1.51
N VAL A 33 -9.47 4.34 -0.39
CA VAL A 33 -10.08 4.46 0.94
C VAL A 33 -9.45 5.65 1.65
N LYS A 34 -10.26 6.64 1.99
CA LYS A 34 -9.79 7.85 2.68
C LYS A 34 -9.79 7.67 4.19
N THR A 35 -9.03 8.51 4.89
CA THR A 35 -8.94 8.51 6.36
C THR A 35 -10.25 8.88 7.06
N ASP A 36 -11.18 9.54 6.36
CA ASP A 36 -12.54 9.80 6.82
C ASP A 36 -13.50 8.61 6.62
N GLY A 37 -13.02 7.50 6.05
CA GLY A 37 -13.79 6.29 5.77
C GLY A 37 -14.54 6.30 4.45
N THR A 38 -14.50 7.40 3.67
CA THR A 38 -15.10 7.44 2.34
C THR A 38 -14.27 6.62 1.34
N GLU A 39 -14.96 6.00 0.38
CA GLU A 39 -14.34 5.21 -0.68
C GLU A 39 -14.67 5.82 -2.04
N VAL A 40 -13.66 5.91 -2.91
CA VAL A 40 -13.82 6.39 -4.28
C VAL A 40 -13.17 5.38 -5.22
N VAL A 41 -13.93 4.91 -6.21
CA VAL A 41 -13.38 4.09 -7.30
C VAL A 41 -12.83 5.02 -8.37
N GLY A 42 -11.59 4.78 -8.80
CA GLY A 42 -10.95 5.63 -9.79
C GLY A 42 -9.65 5.08 -10.37
N TYR A 43 -9.24 5.69 -11.47
CA TYR A 43 -7.98 5.42 -12.14
C TYR A 43 -6.92 6.44 -11.71
N ILE A 44 -5.82 5.95 -11.13
CA ILE A 44 -4.68 6.79 -10.74
C ILE A 44 -3.82 7.02 -11.98
N TYR A 45 -3.61 8.27 -12.36
CA TYR A 45 -2.82 8.60 -13.56
C TYR A 45 -1.50 9.32 -13.24
N ASN A 46 -1.37 9.91 -12.05
CA ASN A 46 -0.18 10.64 -11.63
C ASN A 46 0.07 10.51 -10.11
N ARG A 47 1.31 10.72 -9.68
CA ARG A 47 1.70 10.86 -8.26
C ARG A 47 2.94 11.71 -8.10
N ASP A 48 3.03 12.42 -6.99
CA ASP A 48 4.27 12.99 -6.47
C ASP A 48 4.57 12.36 -5.11
N THR A 49 5.59 11.50 -5.09
CA THR A 49 6.00 10.75 -3.89
C THR A 49 7.06 11.50 -3.06
N TYR A 50 7.79 12.44 -3.66
CA TYR A 50 9.00 13.04 -3.07
C TYR A 50 8.84 14.50 -2.67
N GLY A 51 7.72 15.12 -3.03
CA GLY A 51 7.36 16.47 -2.59
C GLY A 51 7.13 16.60 -1.08
N PRO A 52 7.08 17.85 -0.56
CA PRO A 52 6.84 18.10 0.87
C PRO A 52 5.45 17.65 1.33
N GLU A 53 4.48 17.62 0.42
CA GLU A 53 3.15 17.03 0.63
C GLU A 53 2.89 15.98 -0.46
N PRO A 54 3.26 14.70 -0.25
CA PRO A 54 3.05 13.66 -1.25
C PRO A 54 1.57 13.47 -1.59
N PHE A 55 1.28 13.29 -2.87
CA PHE A 55 -0.08 13.16 -3.38
C PHE A 55 -0.16 12.21 -4.58
N LEU A 56 -1.38 11.76 -4.87
CA LEU A 56 -1.74 11.12 -6.13
C LEU A 56 -2.83 11.93 -6.82
N GLU A 57 -2.95 11.75 -8.13
CA GLU A 57 -4.06 12.28 -8.91
C GLU A 57 -4.81 11.16 -9.63
N TYR A 58 -6.13 11.27 -9.63
CA TYR A 58 -7.00 10.24 -10.18
C TYR A 58 -8.19 10.86 -10.93
N PHE A 59 -8.75 10.06 -11.84
CA PHE A 59 -10.10 10.26 -12.36
C PHE A 59 -11.03 9.29 -11.65
N ASP A 60 -12.25 9.70 -11.32
CA ASP A 60 -13.23 8.78 -10.76
C ASP A 60 -13.76 7.78 -11.82
N GLU A 61 -14.64 6.88 -11.41
CA GLU A 61 -15.23 5.89 -12.31
C GLU A 61 -16.09 6.49 -13.45
N SER A 62 -16.58 7.73 -13.27
CA SER A 62 -17.32 8.47 -14.30
C SER A 62 -16.40 9.22 -15.26
N GLY A 63 -15.09 9.25 -14.97
CA GLY A 63 -14.09 9.98 -15.74
C GLY A 63 -13.97 11.46 -15.35
N GLU A 64 -14.56 11.88 -14.23
CA GLU A 64 -14.38 13.24 -13.71
C GLU A 64 -13.00 13.40 -13.07
N GLY A 65 -12.40 14.60 -13.20
CA GLY A 65 -11.09 14.92 -12.65
C GLY A 65 -10.25 15.84 -13.55
N PRO A 66 -8.94 15.95 -13.30
CA PRO A 66 -8.19 15.21 -12.27
C PRO A 66 -8.49 15.71 -10.85
N PHE A 67 -8.61 14.78 -9.91
CA PHE A 67 -8.70 15.06 -8.48
C PHE A 67 -7.37 14.76 -7.80
N THR A 68 -6.95 15.62 -6.88
CA THR A 68 -5.73 15.41 -6.07
C THR A 68 -6.09 14.83 -4.71
N LEU A 69 -5.37 13.79 -4.28
CA LEU A 69 -5.50 13.19 -2.95
C LEU A 69 -4.13 13.08 -2.28
N ARG A 70 -3.95 13.79 -1.16
CA ARG A 70 -2.71 13.71 -0.38
C ARG A 70 -2.59 12.36 0.31
N TYR A 71 -1.36 11.88 0.50
CA TYR A 71 -1.09 10.61 1.20
C TYR A 71 -1.61 10.62 2.64
N SER A 72 -1.59 11.77 3.30
CA SER A 72 -2.17 11.96 4.63
C SER A 72 -3.68 11.75 4.71
N GLN A 73 -4.36 11.75 3.56
CA GLN A 73 -5.80 11.50 3.46
C GLN A 73 -6.10 10.07 3.00
N ILE A 74 -5.09 9.25 2.72
CA ILE A 74 -5.26 7.87 2.26
C ILE A 74 -5.13 6.94 3.47
N ALA A 75 -6.19 6.19 3.74
CA ALA A 75 -6.15 5.08 4.68
C ALA A 75 -5.65 3.79 4.00
N ASN A 76 -6.12 3.53 2.77
CA ASN A 76 -5.77 2.33 2.02
C ASN A 76 -6.10 2.47 0.52
N ILE A 77 -5.61 1.56 -0.32
CA ILE A 77 -6.01 1.44 -1.74
C ILE A 77 -6.26 -0.03 -2.05
N LYS A 78 -7.46 -0.36 -2.54
CA LYS A 78 -7.85 -1.72 -2.92
C LYS A 78 -7.78 -1.90 -4.44
N PHE A 79 -7.33 -3.04 -4.90
CA PHE A 79 -7.14 -3.34 -6.32
C PHE A 79 -8.36 -4.09 -6.87
N THR A 80 -9.53 -3.45 -6.87
CA THR A 80 -10.83 -4.10 -7.12
C THR A 80 -11.27 -4.13 -8.58
N GLY A 81 -10.73 -3.28 -9.45
CA GLY A 81 -11.04 -3.28 -10.89
C GLY A 81 -10.29 -4.37 -11.64
N LYS A 82 -10.63 -4.64 -12.91
CA LYS A 82 -9.88 -5.58 -13.76
C LYS A 82 -8.51 -5.01 -14.11
N ASP A 83 -7.44 -5.78 -13.90
CA ASP A 83 -6.07 -5.34 -14.24
C ASP A 83 -5.84 -5.49 -15.76
N THR A 84 -5.46 -4.40 -16.43
CA THR A 84 -5.08 -4.45 -17.86
C THR A 84 -3.57 -4.41 -18.08
N ALA A 85 -2.76 -4.33 -17.02
CA ALA A 85 -1.31 -4.34 -17.10
C ALA A 85 -0.75 -5.76 -17.26
N ALA A 86 0.28 -5.92 -18.10
CA ALA A 86 1.14 -7.11 -18.08
C ALA A 86 2.01 -7.04 -16.81
N GLY A 87 1.48 -7.56 -15.71
CA GLY A 87 2.01 -7.40 -14.35
C GLY A 87 3.49 -7.72 -14.20
N ASN A 88 4.27 -6.72 -13.81
CA ASN A 88 5.67 -6.88 -13.44
C ASN A 88 5.89 -6.36 -12.02
N SER A 89 6.48 -7.21 -11.18
CA SER A 89 7.20 -6.88 -9.92
C SER A 89 6.48 -6.83 -8.55
N TRP A 90 5.16 -7.04 -8.41
CA TRP A 90 4.54 -7.06 -7.07
C TRP A 90 4.88 -8.32 -6.23
N ARG A 91 4.94 -9.51 -6.86
CA ARG A 91 5.26 -10.77 -6.16
C ARG A 91 6.66 -10.79 -5.55
N ALA A 92 7.64 -10.25 -6.28
CA ALA A 92 9.02 -10.14 -5.81
C ALA A 92 9.12 -9.21 -4.60
N TRP A 93 8.30 -8.16 -4.57
CA TRP A 93 8.19 -7.28 -3.40
C TRP A 93 7.55 -8.00 -2.20
N LEU A 94 6.47 -8.78 -2.40
CA LEU A 94 5.85 -9.56 -1.32
C LEU A 94 6.78 -10.61 -0.73
N GLU A 95 7.46 -11.40 -1.56
CA GLU A 95 8.40 -12.41 -1.07
C GLU A 95 9.53 -11.78 -0.24
N ARG A 96 10.00 -10.60 -0.63
CA ARG A 96 10.98 -9.83 0.15
C ARG A 96 10.40 -9.35 1.48
N LYS A 97 9.16 -8.82 1.47
CA LYS A 97 8.50 -8.32 2.67
C LYS A 97 8.09 -9.42 3.65
N GLU A 98 7.65 -10.57 3.17
CA GLU A 98 7.36 -11.73 4.02
C GLU A 98 8.60 -12.22 4.75
N ARG A 99 9.76 -12.26 4.07
CA ARG A 99 11.05 -12.54 4.70
C ARG A 99 11.39 -11.51 5.77
N GLU A 100 11.24 -10.22 5.46
CA GLU A 100 11.53 -9.14 6.41
C GLU A 100 10.61 -9.18 7.65
N LYS A 101 9.33 -9.50 7.47
CA LYS A 101 8.35 -9.66 8.56
C LYS A 101 8.70 -10.87 9.44
N ALA A 102 9.08 -11.99 8.83
CA ALA A 102 9.48 -13.21 9.56
C ALA A 102 10.77 -12.99 10.38
N GLU A 103 11.76 -12.31 9.81
CA GLU A 103 13.03 -11.99 10.49
C GLU A 103 12.84 -11.04 11.68
N LYS A 104 12.00 -10.00 11.51
CA LYS A 104 11.70 -9.03 12.58
C LYS A 104 10.77 -9.61 13.67
N GLY A 105 9.86 -10.51 13.32
CA GLY A 105 9.00 -11.21 14.27
C GLY A 105 9.78 -12.18 15.18
N ALA A 106 10.82 -12.82 14.66
CA ALA A 106 11.69 -13.70 15.43
C ALA A 106 12.56 -12.94 16.46
N ALA A 107 12.99 -11.72 16.15
CA ALA A 107 13.81 -10.90 17.06
C ALA A 107 13.03 -10.40 18.29
N ALA A 108 11.71 -10.21 18.18
CA ALA A 108 10.87 -9.77 19.30
C ALA A 108 10.57 -10.88 20.34
N GLY A 109 10.88 -12.15 20.02
CA GLY A 109 10.64 -13.29 20.90
C GLY A 109 11.79 -13.66 21.86
N SER A 110 12.95 -12.99 21.78
CA SER A 110 14.18 -13.42 22.50
C SER A 110 14.59 -12.53 23.68
N VAL A 111 13.65 -11.81 24.32
CA VAL A 111 13.93 -11.14 25.59
C VAL A 111 12.96 -11.60 26.66
N ARG A 112 13.36 -12.63 27.43
CA ARG A 112 12.95 -12.87 28.82
C ARG A 112 13.74 -14.07 29.39
N ASP A 113 14.82 -13.77 30.11
CA ASP A 113 15.04 -14.24 31.49
C ASP A 113 16.27 -13.52 32.10
N PRO A 114 16.10 -12.57 33.04
CA PRO A 114 17.21 -12.19 33.93
C PRO A 114 17.30 -13.26 35.02
N GLY A 115 18.20 -14.22 34.83
CA GLY A 115 18.44 -15.28 35.80
C GLY A 115 18.74 -14.73 37.20
N PRO A 116 18.30 -15.41 38.29
CA PRO A 116 18.32 -14.85 39.62
C PRO A 116 19.75 -14.82 40.19
N HIS A 117 20.11 -13.66 40.75
CA HIS A 117 21.25 -13.50 41.65
C HIS A 117 21.09 -14.35 42.92
N ARG A 118 22.05 -15.25 43.16
CA ARG A 118 22.49 -15.79 44.47
C ARG A 118 23.91 -16.33 44.24
N GLY A 119 24.94 -16.10 45.05
CA GLY A 119 25.14 -15.40 46.31
C GLY A 119 26.63 -15.55 46.66
#